data_AF-A0A8X6KY61-F1
#
_entry.id   AF-A0A8X6KY61-F1
#
_cell.length_a   1.000
_cell.length_b   1.000
_cell.length_c   1.000
_cell.angle_alpha   90.00
_cell.angle_beta   90.00
_cell.angle_gamma   90.00
#
_symmetry.space_group_name_H-M   'P 1'
#
loop_
_entity.id
_entity.type
_entity.pdbx_description
1 polymer ?
#
loop_
_entity_poly.entity_id
_entity_poly.type
_entity_poly.pdbx_seq_one_letter_code
_entity_poly.pdbx_strand_id
1 'polypeptide(L)' 'MKCKPLNCTTGERLKKNGGFCRCCDKCILILEKGDSCGFFSKGLPPFEECDTGLKCDSNTRKCVEDN' A
#
# COMPACT_ATOMS: atom_id res chain seq x y z
N MET A 1 -0.82 -16.59 -17.37
CA MET A 1 -0.56 -15.23 -16.84
C MET A 1 0.88 -15.19 -16.34
N LYS A 2 1.68 -14.21 -16.74
CA LYS A 2 3.06 -14.04 -16.24
C LYS A 2 3.11 -12.76 -15.41
N CYS A 3 3.35 -12.89 -14.11
CA CYS A 3 3.65 -11.75 -13.27
C CYS A 3 5.10 -11.32 -13.52
N LYS A 4 5.37 -10.01 -13.51
CA LYS A 4 6.75 -9.52 -13.58
C LYS A 4 7.49 -9.90 -12.29
N PRO A 5 8.79 -10.24 -12.36
CA PRO A 5 9.59 -10.39 -11.15
C PRO A 5 9.58 -9.06 -10.38
N LEU A 6 9.14 -9.10 -9.13
CA LEU A 6 9.06 -7.95 -8.25
C LEU A 6 10.29 -7.97 -7.34
N ASN A 7 11.12 -6.95 -7.44
CA ASN A 7 12.15 -6.66 -6.46
C ASN A 7 11.69 -5.41 -5.70
N CYS A 8 11.15 -5.62 -4.51
CA CYS A 8 10.74 -4.51 -3.66
C CYS A 8 11.98 -3.82 -3.09
N THR A 9 12.01 -2.49 -3.12
CA THR A 9 13.08 -1.68 -2.52
C THR A 9 12.90 -1.58 -1.00
N THR A 10 13.94 -1.13 -0.30
CA THR A 10 13.88 -0.82 1.14
C THR A 10 12.78 0.23 1.38
N GLY A 11 11.78 -0.12 2.21
CA GLY A 11 10.58 0.70 2.44
C GLY A 11 9.32 0.23 1.68
N GLU A 12 9.44 -0.81 0.84
CA GLU A 12 8.29 -1.45 0.21
C GLU A 12 8.03 -2.84 0.80
N ARG A 13 6.76 -3.22 0.88
CA ARG A 13 6.32 -4.55 1.27
C ARG A 13 5.69 -5.27 0.08
N LEU A 14 6.00 -6.56 -0.04
CA LEU A 14 5.34 -7.41 -1.02
C LEU A 14 3.90 -7.68 -0.57
N LYS A 15 2.93 -7.11 -1.28
CA LYS A 15 1.51 -7.42 -1.08
C LYS A 15 1.05 -8.47 -2.08
N LYS A 16 0.63 -9.61 -1.55
CA LYS A 16 0.07 -10.68 -2.36
C LYS A 16 -1.19 -10.22 -3.07
N ASN A 17 -1.32 -10.50 -4.36
CA ASN A 17 -2.47 -10.09 -5.18
C ASN A 17 -2.77 -8.57 -5.14
N GLY A 18 -1.76 -7.74 -4.93
CA GLY A 18 -1.88 -6.27 -4.93
C GLY A 18 -1.96 -5.63 -6.32
N GLY A 19 -1.80 -6.41 -7.40
CA GLY A 19 -1.82 -5.93 -8.78
C GLY A 19 -3.21 -5.54 -9.29
N PHE A 20 -3.23 -4.80 -10.41
CA PHE A 20 -4.45 -4.51 -11.15
C PHE A 20 -5.09 -5.85 -11.55
N CYS A 21 -6.36 -6.09 -11.20
CA CYS A 21 -7.07 -7.38 -11.33
C CYS A 21 -6.79 -8.45 -10.24
N ARG A 22 -6.01 -8.17 -9.19
CA ARG A 22 -5.69 -9.12 -8.09
C ARG A 22 -5.03 -10.44 -8.53
N CYS A 23 -4.45 -10.49 -9.73
CA CYS A 23 -3.83 -11.71 -10.27
C CYS A 23 -2.33 -11.82 -9.99
N CYS A 24 -1.70 -10.73 -9.55
CA CYS A 24 -0.25 -10.67 -9.33
C CYS A 24 0.07 -9.95 -8.03
N ASP A 25 1.18 -10.35 -7.43
CA ASP A 25 1.80 -9.64 -6.32
C ASP A 25 2.23 -8.24 -6.77
N LYS A 26 2.43 -7.34 -5.81
CA LYS A 26 2.88 -5.97 -6.09
C LYS A 26 3.64 -5.45 -4.88
N CYS A 27 4.72 -4.71 -5.11
CA CYS A 27 5.37 -3.95 -4.05
C CYS A 27 4.51 -2.73 -3.74
N ILE A 28 4.22 -2.55 -2.46
CA ILE A 28 3.51 -1.39 -1.94
C ILE A 28 4.43 -0.65 -0.99
N LEU A 29 4.41 0.67 -1.06
CA LEU A 29 5.18 1.54 -0.19
C LEU A 29 4.55 1.52 1.20
N ILE A 30 5.38 1.32 2.22
CA ILE A 30 4.92 1.33 3.61
C ILE A 30 5.09 2.74 4.17
N LEU A 31 3.97 3.34 4.54
CA LEU A 31 3.89 4.69 5.10
C LEU A 31 3.99 4.61 6.63
N GLU A 32 4.83 5.47 7.22
CA GLU A 32 5.02 5.52 8.67
C GLU A 32 3.90 6.35 9.35
N LYS A 33 3.91 6.40 10.67
CA LYS A 33 2.92 7.18 11.42
C LYS A 33 3.08 8.66 11.09
N GLY A 34 1.98 9.29 10.68
CA GLY A 34 1.92 10.70 10.30
C GLY A 34 2.20 10.97 8.81
N ASP A 35 2.60 9.96 8.05
CA ASP A 35 2.70 10.07 6.59
C ASP A 35 1.34 10.31 5.95
N SER A 36 1.37 10.97 4.79
CA SER A 36 0.16 11.23 4.03
C SER A 36 -0.27 9.97 3.28
N CYS A 37 -1.50 9.54 3.50
CA CYS A 37 -2.09 8.37 2.88
C CYS A 37 -3.38 8.77 2.16
N GLY A 38 -3.91 7.89 1.32
CA GLY A 38 -5.22 8.11 0.71
C GLY A 38 -5.19 8.55 -0.75
N PHE A 39 -4.07 8.37 -1.45
CA PHE A 39 -4.04 8.39 -2.92
C PHE A 39 -4.68 7.11 -3.50
N PHE A 40 -5.91 6.80 -3.08
CA PHE A 40 -6.73 5.78 -3.72
C PHE A 40 -7.43 6.39 -4.93
N SER A 41 -6.74 6.42 -6.07
CA SER A 41 -7.41 6.68 -7.34
C SER A 41 -8.42 5.56 -7.61
N LYS A 42 -9.71 5.90 -7.76
CA LYS A 42 -10.80 4.96 -8.09
C LYS A 42 -10.35 4.00 -9.20
N GLY A 43 -10.19 2.72 -8.86
CA GLY A 43 -9.86 1.65 -9.81
C GLY A 43 -8.41 1.17 -9.80
N LEU A 44 -7.47 1.88 -9.17
CA LEU A 44 -6.08 1.42 -9.02
C LEU A 44 -5.86 0.85 -7.61
N PRO A 45 -5.22 -0.33 -7.49
CA PRO A 45 -4.84 -0.84 -6.18
C PRO A 45 -3.83 0.11 -5.54
N PRO A 46 -3.91 0.33 -4.22
CA PRO A 46 -2.97 1.19 -3.50
C PRO A 46 -1.53 0.83 -3.87
N PHE A 47 -0.75 1.83 -4.21
CA PHE A 47 0.70 1.71 -4.29
C PHE A 47 1.34 1.95 -2.93
N GLU A 48 0.56 2.42 -1.95
CA GLU A 48 1.00 2.86 -0.63
C GLU A 48 0.01 2.33 0.42
N GLU A 49 0.53 1.82 1.53
CA GLU A 49 -0.23 1.30 2.66
C GLU A 49 0.44 1.77 3.94
N CYS A 50 -0.34 2.08 4.97
CA CYS A 50 0.22 2.38 6.27
C CYS A 50 0.90 1.15 6.87
N ASP A 51 1.96 1.35 7.66
CA ASP A 51 2.66 0.25 8.32
C ASP A 51 1.75 -0.59 9.23
N THR A 52 2.26 -1.76 9.63
CA THR A 52 1.51 -2.70 10.46
C THR A 52 1.04 -2.02 11.75
N GLY A 53 -0.27 -2.03 12.00
CA GLY A 53 -0.87 -1.36 13.17
C GLY A 53 -1.16 0.12 12.95
N LEU A 54 -1.02 0.62 11.72
CA LEU A 54 -1.47 1.94 11.31
C LEU A 54 -2.64 1.81 10.32
N LYS A 55 -3.65 2.66 10.47
CA LYS A 55 -4.73 2.85 9.50
C LYS A 55 -4.64 4.22 8.85
N CYS A 56 -5.06 4.30 7.60
CA CYS A 56 -5.22 5.58 6.95
C CYS A 56 -6.48 6.28 7.49
N ASP A 57 -6.29 7.38 8.23
CA ASP A 57 -7.40 8.20 8.70
C ASP A 57 -7.98 9.02 7.55
N SER A 58 -9.25 8.78 7.22
CA SER A 58 -9.93 9.45 6.10
C SER A 58 -10.13 10.95 6.31
N ASN A 59 -10.10 11.44 7.56
CA ASN A 59 -10.32 12.86 7.87
C ASN A 59 -9.05 13.69 7.61
N THR A 60 -7.94 13.20 8.14
CA THR A 60 -6.63 13.86 8.07
C THR A 60 -5.81 13.40 6.86
N ARG A 61 -6.21 12.30 6.20
CA ARG A 61 -5.46 11.62 5.15
C ARG A 61 -4.05 11.28 5.60
N LYS A 62 -3.94 10.78 6.83
CA LYS A 62 -2.67 10.40 7.45
C LYS A 62 -2.71 9.02 8.07
N CYS A 63 -1.58 8.33 8.07
CA CYS A 63 -1.44 7.07 8.79
C CYS A 63 -1.43 7.34 10.30
N VAL A 64 -2.40 6.79 11.00
CA VAL A 64 -2.57 6.89 12.47
C VAL A 64 -2.61 5.49 13.06
N GLU A 65 -2.33 5.36 14.35
CA GLU A 65 -2.41 4.06 15.02
C GLU A 65 -3.82 3.47 14.94
N ASP A 66 -3.90 2.21 14.53
CA ASP A 66 -5.10 1.39 14.61
C ASP A 66 -5.19 0.83 16.05
N ASN A 67 -5.61 1.71 16.97
CA ASN A 67 -5.91 1.37 18.36
C ASN A 67 -7.28 0.70 18.48
#